data_AF-V6DP74-F1
#
_entry.id   AF-V6DP74-F1
#
_cell.length_a   1.000
_cell.length_b   1.000
_cell.length_c   1.000
_cell.angle_alpha   90.00
_cell.angle_beta   90.00
_cell.angle_gamma   90.00
#
_symmetry.space_group_name_H-M   'P 1'
#
loop_
_entity.id
_entity.type
_entity.pdbx_description
1 polymer ?
#
loop_
_entity_poly.entity_id
_entity_poly.type
_entity_poly.pdbx_seq_one_letter_code
_entity_poly.pdbx_strand_id
1 'polypeptide(L)'
;MHQKDLRVRRIRAKIKRALIDTINEKGFGNLTVSDITERAGINRGTFYIHYKGKQDLLNQLEENVYADIIKLFHENGTISSATSYEDLNEQFFQKFSAYIYGERDFILVTNGRKPPYFSEGI
;
A
#
# COMPACT_ATOMS: atom_id res chain seq x y z
N MET A 1 14.73 -8.64 16.97
CA MET A 1 14.07 -8.82 15.65
C MET A 1 14.57 -10.12 15.04
N HIS A 2 13.68 -11.02 14.60
CA HIS A 2 14.03 -12.38 14.19
C HIS A 2 14.28 -12.47 12.67
N GLN A 3 15.24 -13.30 12.22
CA GLN A 3 15.63 -13.42 10.80
C GLN A 3 14.46 -13.72 9.85
N LYS A 4 13.43 -14.42 10.36
CA LYS A 4 12.20 -14.76 9.64
C LYS A 4 11.40 -13.51 9.23
N ASP A 5 11.34 -12.48 10.08
CA ASP A 5 10.59 -11.24 9.81
C ASP A 5 11.22 -10.44 8.67
N LEU A 6 12.55 -10.38 8.62
CA LEU A 6 13.28 -9.68 7.56
C LEU A 6 13.04 -10.34 6.19
N ARG A 7 13.01 -11.68 6.15
CA ARG A 7 12.70 -12.43 4.93
C ARG A 7 11.29 -12.15 4.44
N VAL A 8 10.31 -12.18 5.34
CA VAL A 8 8.90 -11.88 5.00
C VAL A 8 8.75 -10.45 4.46
N ARG A 9 9.38 -9.46 5.10
CA ARG A 9 9.35 -8.07 4.63
C ARG A 9 9.92 -7.92 3.21
N ARG A 10 11.07 -8.56 2.93
CA ARG A 10 11.67 -8.53 1.59
C ARG A 10 10.78 -9.19 0.54
N ILE A 11 10.13 -10.31 0.87
CA ILE A 11 9.20 -10.99 -0.02
C ILE A 11 8.00 -10.09 -0.33
N ARG A 12 7.38 -9.49 0.70
CA ARG A 12 6.25 -8.56 0.52
C ARG A 12 6.62 -7.35 -0.34
N ALA A 13 7.81 -6.78 -0.14
CA ALA A 13 8.30 -5.66 -0.96
C ALA A 13 8.47 -6.05 -2.44
N LYS A 14 9.04 -7.23 -2.72
CA LYS A 14 9.16 -7.75 -4.09
C LYS A 14 7.78 -7.96 -4.74
N ILE A 15 6.84 -8.54 -4.00
CA ILE A 15 5.47 -8.77 -4.49
C ILE A 15 4.77 -7.44 -4.79
N LYS A 16 4.86 -6.46 -3.89
CA LYS A 16 4.30 -5.11 -4.10
C LYS A 16 4.85 -4.47 -5.36
N ARG A 17 6.17 -4.49 -5.56
CA ARG A 17 6.79 -3.92 -6.75
C ARG A 17 6.33 -4.63 -8.02
N ALA A 18 6.33 -5.96 -8.02
CA ALA A 18 5.85 -6.76 -9.14
C ALA A 18 4.38 -6.46 -9.50
N LEU A 19 3.52 -6.28 -8.49
CA LEU A 19 2.13 -5.88 -8.70
C LEU A 19 2.05 -4.53 -9.42
N ILE A 20 2.71 -3.49 -8.90
CA ILE A 20 2.69 -2.13 -9.45
C ILE A 20 3.14 -2.14 -10.91
N ASP A 21 4.29 -2.74 -11.18
CA ASP A 21 4.84 -2.75 -12.54
C ASP A 21 3.92 -3.54 -13.50
N THR A 22 3.31 -4.63 -13.05
CA THR A 22 2.37 -5.41 -13.88
C THR A 22 1.06 -4.66 -14.12
N ILE A 23 0.56 -3.89 -13.14
CA ILE A 23 -0.61 -3.03 -13.34
C ILE A 23 -0.31 -1.95 -14.38
N ASN A 24 0.87 -1.32 -14.31
CA ASN A 24 1.27 -0.30 -15.28
C ASN A 24 1.34 -0.84 -16.71
N GLU A 25 1.77 -2.10 -16.90
CA GLU A 25 1.92 -2.67 -18.23
C GLU A 25 0.62 -3.13 -18.88
N LYS A 26 -0.29 -3.74 -18.11
CA LYS A 26 -1.49 -4.39 -18.69
C LYS A 26 -2.78 -4.19 -17.92
N GLY A 27 -2.76 -3.40 -16.86
CA GLY A 27 -3.90 -3.10 -16.01
C GLY A 27 -4.23 -4.23 -15.03
N PHE A 28 -4.92 -3.85 -13.94
CA PHE A 28 -5.30 -4.81 -12.89
C PHE A 28 -6.26 -5.91 -13.36
N GLY A 29 -7.16 -5.59 -14.30
CA GLY A 29 -8.11 -6.56 -14.85
C GLY A 29 -7.42 -7.77 -15.47
N ASN A 30 -6.35 -7.53 -16.25
CA ASN A 30 -5.67 -8.55 -17.04
C ASN A 30 -4.50 -9.22 -16.31
N LEU A 31 -4.04 -8.70 -15.17
CA LEU A 31 -2.97 -9.35 -14.41
C LEU A 31 -3.43 -10.63 -13.72
N THR A 32 -2.51 -11.58 -13.58
CA THR A 32 -2.70 -12.85 -12.90
C THR A 32 -1.70 -13.01 -11.75
N VAL A 33 -1.94 -13.97 -10.86
CA VAL A 33 -0.97 -14.33 -9.82
C VAL A 33 0.33 -14.82 -10.44
N SER A 34 0.28 -15.53 -11.56
CA SER A 34 1.47 -16.02 -12.26
C SER A 34 2.38 -14.87 -12.68
N ASP A 35 1.82 -13.82 -13.29
CA ASP A 35 2.59 -12.63 -13.71
C ASP A 35 3.32 -11.98 -12.54
N ILE A 36 2.62 -11.82 -11.41
CA ILE A 36 3.19 -11.22 -10.19
C ILE A 36 4.32 -12.10 -9.67
N THR A 37 4.11 -13.42 -9.59
CA THR A 37 5.09 -14.35 -9.02
C THR A 37 6.34 -14.50 -9.87
N GLU A 38 6.17 -14.54 -11.19
CA GLU A 38 7.26 -14.59 -12.16
C GLU A 38 8.10 -13.31 -12.07
N ARG A 39 7.46 -12.14 -12.10
CA ARG A 39 8.15 -10.85 -11.99
C ARG A 39 8.83 -10.65 -10.63
N ALA A 40 8.20 -11.08 -9.54
CA ALA A 40 8.78 -11.00 -8.20
C ALA A 40 9.93 -12.00 -7.98
N GLY A 41 10.12 -12.97 -8.89
CA GLY A 41 11.11 -14.03 -8.75
C GLY A 41 10.82 -14.92 -7.54
N ILE A 42 9.56 -15.29 -7.33
CA ILE A 42 9.12 -16.16 -6.23
C ILE A 42 8.26 -17.32 -6.74
N ASN A 43 8.19 -18.40 -5.97
CA ASN A 43 7.23 -19.48 -6.24
C ASN A 43 5.80 -19.01 -5.89
N ARG A 44 4.80 -19.43 -6.67
CA ARG A 44 3.37 -19.31 -6.34
C ARG A 44 3.03 -19.81 -4.94
N GLY A 45 3.62 -20.91 -4.48
CA GLY A 45 3.45 -21.38 -3.10
C GLY A 45 3.84 -20.33 -2.06
N THR A 46 4.91 -19.57 -2.30
CA THR A 46 5.34 -18.45 -1.44
C THR A 46 4.34 -17.30 -1.46
N PHE A 47 3.74 -17.01 -2.62
CA PHE A 47 2.67 -16.01 -2.71
C PHE A 47 1.46 -16.41 -1.87
N TYR A 48 1.00 -17.66 -1.99
CA TYR A 48 -0.20 -18.14 -1.32
C TYR A 48 -0.06 -18.31 0.20
N ILE A 49 1.17 -18.27 0.74
CA ILE A 49 1.40 -18.16 2.20
C ILE A 49 0.92 -16.79 2.72
N HIS A 50 0.97 -15.75 1.89
CA HIS A 50 0.69 -14.38 2.30
C HIS A 50 -0.63 -13.85 1.75
N TYR A 51 -1.06 -14.30 0.57
CA TYR A 51 -2.18 -13.73 -0.15
C TYR A 51 -3.05 -14.81 -0.82
N LYS A 52 -4.37 -14.65 -0.76
CA LYS A 52 -5.35 -15.54 -1.38
C LYS A 52 -5.47 -15.36 -2.89
N GLY A 53 -5.03 -14.21 -3.41
CA GLY A 53 -5.09 -13.86 -4.84
C GLY A 53 -4.75 -12.40 -5.08
N LYS A 54 -4.87 -11.95 -6.34
CA LYS A 54 -4.54 -10.56 -6.73
C LYS A 54 -5.39 -9.50 -6.03
N GLN A 55 -6.66 -9.81 -5.75
CA GLN A 55 -7.58 -8.89 -5.07
C GLN A 55 -7.23 -8.76 -3.59
N ASP A 56 -7.00 -9.89 -2.91
CA ASP A 56 -6.57 -9.91 -1.51
C ASP A 56 -5.21 -9.21 -1.32
N LEU A 57 -4.26 -9.44 -2.23
CA LEU A 57 -2.99 -8.70 -2.23
C LEU A 57 -3.23 -7.19 -2.32
N LEU A 58 -4.06 -6.73 -3.27
CA LEU A 58 -4.33 -5.31 -3.43
C LEU A 58 -4.98 -4.72 -2.17
N ASN A 59 -6.03 -5.36 -1.67
CA ASN A 59 -6.76 -4.90 -0.49
C ASN A 59 -5.82 -4.77 0.73
N GLN A 60 -4.99 -5.79 0.99
CA GLN A 60 -4.04 -5.73 2.10
C GLN A 60 -3.00 -4.60 1.92
N LEU A 61 -2.56 -4.32 0.68
CA LEU A 61 -1.65 -3.21 0.43
C LEU A 61 -2.33 -1.85 0.65
N GLU A 62 -3.58 -1.69 0.22
CA GLU A 62 -4.38 -0.49 0.47
C GLU A 62 -4.64 -0.29 1.98
N GLU A 63 -5.03 -1.34 2.70
CA GLU A 63 -5.23 -1.34 4.16
C GLU A 63 -3.96 -0.90 4.90
N ASN A 64 -2.78 -1.39 4.50
CA ASN A 64 -1.52 -0.95 5.08
C ASN A 64 -1.28 0.55 4.83
N VAL A 65 -1.61 1.04 3.63
CA VAL A 65 -1.46 2.47 3.32
C VAL A 65 -2.38 3.33 4.18
N TYR A 66 -3.64 2.93 4.37
CA TYR A 66 -4.56 3.63 5.26
C TYR A 66 -4.09 3.59 6.71
N ALA A 67 -3.66 2.44 7.19
CA ALA A 67 -3.18 2.28 8.57
C ALA A 67 -1.96 3.17 8.85
N ASP A 68 -1.00 3.23 7.91
CA ASP A 68 0.18 4.07 8.03
C ASP A 68 -0.18 5.57 8.01
N ILE A 69 -1.11 5.98 7.15
CA ILE A 69 -1.61 7.37 7.12
C ILE A 69 -2.30 7.72 8.45
N ILE A 70 -3.24 6.89 8.92
CA ILE A 70 -3.95 7.09 10.19
C ILE A 70 -2.96 7.21 11.34
N LYS A 71 -1.95 6.35 11.38
CA LYS A 71 -0.87 6.38 12.37
C LYS A 71 -0.10 7.70 12.33
N LEU A 72 0.26 8.19 11.14
CA LEU A 72 0.94 9.48 10.99
C LEU A 72 0.10 10.64 11.54
N PHE A 73 -1.22 10.61 11.37
CA PHE A 73 -2.10 11.60 11.99
C PHE A 73 -2.17 11.46 13.52
N HIS A 74 -2.30 10.24 14.06
CA HIS A 74 -2.35 10.05 15.51
C HIS A 74 -1.05 10.47 16.22
N GLU A 75 0.10 10.20 15.63
CA GLU A 75 1.41 10.48 16.24
C GLU A 75 1.82 11.96 16.18
N ASN A 76 1.18 12.76 15.31
CA ASN A 76 1.60 14.15 15.09
C ASN A 76 0.46 15.18 15.21
N GLY A 77 -0.69 14.80 15.79
CA GLY A 77 -1.84 15.69 16.02
C GLY A 77 -3.02 15.38 15.08
N THR A 78 -4.24 15.33 15.63
CA THR A 78 -5.44 14.93 14.89
C THR A 78 -5.96 16.06 14.00
N ILE A 79 -6.53 15.69 12.84
CA ILE A 79 -7.32 16.61 12.00
C ILE A 79 -8.48 17.23 12.80
N SER A 80 -9.00 16.50 13.80
CA SER A 80 -10.09 16.95 14.67
C SER A 80 -9.79 18.22 15.48
N SER A 81 -8.51 18.58 15.68
CA SER A 81 -8.12 19.85 16.29
C SER A 81 -7.48 20.83 15.31
N ALA A 82 -7.25 20.41 14.06
CA ALA A 82 -6.73 21.27 13.01
C ALA A 82 -7.90 22.02 12.36
N THR A 83 -8.13 23.24 12.83
CA THR A 83 -9.08 24.19 12.24
C THR A 83 -8.49 24.91 11.01
N SER A 84 -7.19 24.76 10.76
CA SER A 84 -6.50 25.27 9.57
C SER A 84 -5.32 24.38 9.15
N TYR A 85 -4.80 24.59 7.92
CA TYR A 85 -3.54 23.98 7.47
C TYR A 85 -2.33 24.35 8.35
N GLU A 86 -2.43 25.42 9.14
CA GLU A 86 -1.36 25.93 10.00
C GLU A 86 -1.22 25.13 11.31
N ASP A 87 -2.26 24.36 11.69
CA ASP A 87 -2.27 23.51 12.89
C ASP A 87 -1.56 22.16 12.70
N LEU A 88 -1.29 21.79 11.44
CA LEU A 88 -0.48 20.62 11.11
C LEU A 88 0.99 20.98 11.32
N ASN A 89 1.64 20.38 12.33
CA ASN A 89 3.03 20.70 12.61
C ASN A 89 3.96 20.32 11.43
N GLU A 90 5.07 21.05 11.29
CA GLU A 90 6.04 20.85 10.19
C GLU A 90 6.53 19.40 10.11
N GLN A 91 6.67 18.74 11.26
CA GLN A 91 7.09 17.34 11.35
C GLN A 91 6.07 16.38 10.73
N PHE A 92 4.76 16.64 10.89
CA PHE A 92 3.70 15.90 10.22
C PHE A 92 3.83 16.07 8.71
N PHE A 93 3.91 17.30 8.21
CA PHE A 93 4.03 17.55 6.77
C PHE A 93 5.27 16.87 6.17
N GLN A 94 6.41 16.92 6.87
CA GLN A 94 7.62 16.23 6.43
C GLN A 94 7.43 14.70 6.39
N LYS A 95 6.88 14.08 7.44
CA LYS A 95 6.66 12.63 7.46
C LYS A 95 5.60 12.18 6.46
N PHE A 96 4.50 12.92 6.37
CA PHE A 96 3.40 12.65 5.45
C PHE A 96 3.84 12.80 4.00
N SER A 97 4.49 13.92 3.64
CA SER A 97 5.00 14.11 2.29
C SER A 97 6.00 13.01 1.92
N ALA A 98 6.98 12.71 2.78
CA ALA A 98 7.93 11.62 2.55
C ALA A 98 7.24 10.27 2.32
N TYR A 99 6.20 9.97 3.12
CA TYR A 99 5.40 8.76 2.95
C TYR A 99 4.66 8.72 1.62
N ILE A 100 3.95 9.80 1.25
CA ILE A 100 3.22 9.91 -0.02
C ILE A 100 4.18 9.82 -1.21
N TYR A 101 5.37 10.41 -1.15
CA TYR A 101 6.38 10.27 -2.20
C TYR A 101 6.88 8.82 -2.32
N GLY A 102 7.08 8.12 -1.20
CA GLY A 102 7.51 6.71 -1.20
C GLY A 102 6.44 5.75 -1.73
N GLU A 103 5.17 6.08 -1.51
CA GLU A 103 4.01 5.28 -1.93
C GLU A 103 3.42 5.73 -3.28
N ARG A 104 3.99 6.76 -3.91
CA ARG A 104 3.47 7.40 -5.13
C ARG A 104 3.12 6.40 -6.23
N ASP A 105 4.04 5.51 -6.59
CA ASP A 105 3.82 4.55 -7.68
C ASP A 105 2.63 3.64 -7.38
N PHE A 106 2.47 3.24 -6.11
CA PHE A 106 1.34 2.43 -5.68
C PHE A 106 0.03 3.21 -5.70
N ILE A 107 0.02 4.44 -5.17
CA ILE A 107 -1.15 5.31 -5.16
C ILE A 107 -1.62 5.63 -6.59
N LEU A 108 -0.69 5.84 -7.53
CA LEU A 108 -1.04 6.15 -8.92
C LEU A 108 -1.71 4.97 -9.64
N VAL A 109 -1.27 3.73 -9.37
CA VAL A 109 -1.89 2.54 -9.99
C VAL A 109 -3.24 2.16 -9.38
N THR A 110 -3.56 2.70 -8.19
CA THR A 110 -4.85 2.51 -7.51
C THR A 110 -5.80 3.70 -7.70
N ASN A 111 -5.29 4.89 -8.03
CA ASN A 111 -6.07 6.10 -8.33
C ASN A 111 -6.99 5.87 -9.52
N GLY A 112 -8.28 5.67 -9.22
CA GLY A 112 -9.32 5.22 -10.15
C GLY A 112 -10.25 4.19 -9.53
N ARG A 113 -9.83 3.59 -8.40
CA ARG A 113 -10.67 2.75 -7.55
C ARG A 113 -11.01 3.53 -6.29
N LYS A 114 -12.26 3.96 -6.17
CA LYS A 114 -12.78 4.44 -4.89
C LYS A 114 -12.54 3.33 -3.86
N PRO A 115 -11.98 3.64 -2.68
CA PRO A 115 -11.82 2.62 -1.65
C PRO A 115 -13.20 2.10 -1.25
N PRO A 116 -13.36 0.79 -0.99
CA PRO A 116 -14.67 0.17 -0.73
C PRO A 116 -15.38 0.76 0.51
N TYR A 117 -14.66 1.45 1.39
CA TYR A 117 -15.22 2.13 2.56
C TYR A 117 -15.87 3.49 2.25
N PHE A 118 -15.70 4.03 1.04
CA PHE A 118 -16.30 5.31 0.61
C PHE A 118 -17.56 5.14 -0.25
N SER A 119 -18.13 3.94 -0.33
CA SER A 119 -19.43 3.68 -0.99
C SER A 119 -20.63 3.70 -0.05
N GLU A 120 -20.43 3.79 1.26
CA GLU A 120 -21.50 4.08 2.20
C GLU A 120 -21.34 5.54 2.64
N GLY A 121 -22.38 6.33 2.37
CA GLY A 121 -22.36 7.78 2.44
C GLY A 121 -22.02 8.34 3.81
N ILE A 122 -21.39 9.52 3.79
CA ILE A 122 -21.64 10.58 4.76
C ILE A 122 -22.86 11.35 4.24
#